data_AF-A0A0V8JAF9-F1
#
_entry.id   AF-A0A0V8JAF9-F1
#
_cell.length_a   1.000
_cell.length_b   1.000
_cell.length_c   1.000
_cell.angle_alpha   90.00
_cell.angle_beta   90.00
_cell.angle_gamma   90.00
#
_symmetry.space_group_name_H-M   'P 1'
#
loop_
_entity.id
_entity.type
_entity.pdbx_description
1 polymer ?
#
loop_
_entity_poly.entity_id
_entity_poly.type
_entity_poly.pdbx_seq_one_letter_code
_entity_poly.pdbx_strand_id
1 'polypeptide(L)'
;MICSYCGSDNGGNYAENCGFCDAPLKKQRPTMKEFVYLNQCELPFDQLSNFHTYDLLVLLRLVREERSKSYNLMRTVQKAPEEVVVDLDTSAFAESEYRIYTARMKVVEGILIDRMGYKPKRVDDKLLESLRKKVENG
;
A
#
# COMPACT_ATOMS: atom_id res chain seq x y z
N MET A 1 -19.87 16.44 18.30
CA MET A 1 -18.94 15.48 17.67
C MET A 1 -17.57 16.12 17.67
N ILE A 2 -16.57 15.44 18.22
CA ILE A 2 -15.20 15.97 18.32
C ILE A 2 -14.49 15.75 17.00
N CYS A 3 -13.91 16.81 16.43
CA CYS A 3 -13.13 16.71 15.19
C CYS A 3 -11.84 15.91 15.42
N SER A 4 -11.59 14.87 14.61
CA SER A 4 -10.40 14.02 14.67
C SER A 4 -9.08 14.71 14.29
N TYR A 5 -9.16 15.94 13.77
CA TYR A 5 -8.00 16.73 13.36
C TYR A 5 -7.67 17.84 14.37
N CYS A 6 -8.64 18.72 14.68
CA CYS A 6 -8.39 19.90 15.51
C CYS A 6 -8.91 19.78 16.95
N GLY A 7 -9.69 18.74 17.29
CA GLY A 7 -10.23 18.55 18.63
C GLY A 7 -11.43 19.43 19.00
N SER A 8 -11.85 20.36 18.14
CA SER A 8 -13.04 21.19 18.40
C SER A 8 -14.31 20.35 18.50
N ASP A 9 -15.19 20.69 19.45
CA ASP A 9 -16.53 20.13 19.52
C ASP A 9 -17.47 20.85 18.54
N ASN A 10 -18.16 20.06 17.72
CA ASN A 10 -19.09 20.54 16.69
C ASN A 10 -20.57 20.37 17.10
N GLY A 11 -20.86 20.15 18.40
CA GLY A 11 -22.21 20.30 18.96
C GLY A 11 -23.30 19.29 18.53
N GLY A 12 -23.08 18.42 17.54
CA GLY A 12 -24.08 17.41 17.14
C GLY A 12 -23.87 16.78 15.76
N ASN A 13 -24.64 15.72 15.44
CA ASN A 13 -24.39 14.68 14.42
C ASN A 13 -24.66 15.05 12.94
N TYR A 14 -25.03 16.28 12.62
CA TYR A 14 -25.50 16.64 11.26
C TYR A 14 -24.50 17.42 10.41
N ALA A 15 -23.43 17.97 11.02
CA ALA A 15 -22.40 18.68 10.27
C ALA A 15 -21.54 17.69 9.48
N GLU A 16 -21.34 17.95 8.20
CA GLU A 16 -20.45 17.12 7.35
C GLU A 16 -18.98 17.47 7.58
N ASN A 17 -18.70 18.75 7.82
CA ASN A 17 -17.36 19.31 8.03
C ASN A 17 -17.26 20.01 9.38
N CYS A 18 -16.03 20.09 9.90
CA CYS A 18 -15.74 20.79 11.15
C CYS A 18 -15.90 22.30 10.96
N GLY A 19 -16.65 22.97 11.84
CA GLY A 19 -16.84 24.42 11.77
C GLY A 19 -15.56 25.26 12.01
N PHE A 20 -14.48 24.64 12.49
CA PHE A 20 -13.20 25.31 12.74
C PHE A 20 -12.18 25.08 11.62
N CYS A 21 -11.86 23.83 11.29
CA CYS A 21 -10.82 23.48 10.31
C CYS A 21 -11.35 22.95 8.97
N ASP A 22 -12.68 22.91 8.80
CA ASP A 22 -13.38 22.40 7.62
C ASP A 22 -13.09 20.92 7.27
N ALA A 23 -12.41 20.20 8.17
CA ALA A 23 -12.12 18.78 7.96
C ALA A 23 -13.40 17.93 7.99
N PRO A 24 -13.53 16.90 7.15
CA PRO A 24 -14.70 16.04 7.11
C PRO A 24 -14.87 15.28 8.42
N LEU A 25 -16.01 15.47 9.09
CA LEU A 25 -16.30 14.90 10.40
C LEU A 25 -16.65 13.40 10.34
N LYS A 26 -17.23 12.97 9.22
CA LYS A 26 -17.60 11.56 8.98
C LYS A 26 -16.42 10.70 8.50
N LYS A 27 -15.31 11.31 8.07
CA LYS A 27 -14.15 10.58 7.58
C LYS A 27 -13.30 10.11 8.76
N GLN A 28 -13.26 8.79 8.96
CA GLN A 28 -12.41 8.21 9.99
C GLN A 28 -10.94 8.33 9.60
N ARG A 29 -10.11 8.68 10.58
CA ARG A 29 -8.66 8.67 10.41
C ARG A 29 -8.19 7.21 10.29
N PRO A 30 -7.35 6.87 9.31
CA PRO A 30 -6.77 5.54 9.22
C PRO A 30 -6.04 5.17 10.51
N THR A 31 -6.34 4.00 11.06
CA THR A 31 -5.62 3.41 12.19
C THR A 31 -4.66 2.34 11.69
N MET A 32 -3.53 2.17 12.39
CA MET A 32 -2.56 1.12 12.07
C MET A 32 -3.22 -0.25 12.26
N LYS A 33 -3.01 -1.15 11.29
CA LYS A 33 -3.48 -2.53 11.38
C LYS A 33 -2.49 -3.38 12.16
N GLU A 34 -2.99 -4.43 12.80
CA GLU A 34 -2.16 -5.43 13.45
C GLU A 34 -1.34 -6.22 12.41
N PHE A 35 -1.98 -6.60 11.30
CA PHE A 35 -1.37 -7.37 10.24
C PHE A 35 -1.65 -6.79 8.85
N VAL A 36 -0.62 -6.85 8.00
CA VAL A 36 -0.65 -6.48 6.58
C VAL A 36 -0.19 -7.67 5.76
N TYR A 37 -0.99 -8.04 4.77
CA TYR A 37 -0.77 -9.23 3.94
C TYR A 37 -0.67 -8.84 2.46
N LEU A 38 0.08 -9.62 1.67
CA LEU A 38 0.34 -9.33 0.25
C LEU A 38 -0.95 -9.20 -0.57
N ASN A 39 -1.93 -10.08 -0.37
CA ASN A 39 -3.20 -10.07 -1.11
C ASN A 39 -3.99 -8.76 -0.96
N GLN A 40 -3.73 -7.97 0.09
CA GLN A 40 -4.34 -6.66 0.26
C GLN A 40 -3.93 -5.68 -0.86
N CYS A 41 -2.86 -5.95 -1.60
CA CYS A 41 -2.49 -5.14 -2.77
C CYS A 41 -3.52 -5.22 -3.91
N GLU A 42 -4.41 -6.22 -3.88
CA GLU A 42 -5.48 -6.39 -4.87
C GLU A 42 -6.70 -5.51 -4.60
N LEU A 43 -6.80 -4.95 -3.39
CA LEU A 43 -7.91 -4.09 -3.01
C LEU A 43 -8.00 -2.86 -3.93
N PRO A 44 -9.21 -2.34 -4.15
CA PRO A 44 -9.37 -1.15 -4.98
C PRO A 44 -8.80 0.10 -4.29
N PHE A 45 -8.59 1.15 -5.09
CA PHE A 45 -7.90 2.37 -4.65
C PHE A 45 -8.56 3.01 -3.42
N ASP A 46 -9.88 3.08 -3.37
CA ASP A 46 -10.65 3.67 -2.27
C ASP A 46 -10.32 2.96 -0.94
N GLN A 47 -10.25 1.63 -0.95
CA GLN A 47 -9.91 0.84 0.24
C GLN A 47 -8.45 1.02 0.64
N LEU A 48 -7.51 0.95 -0.32
CA LEU A 48 -6.08 1.20 -0.06
C LEU A 48 -5.83 2.62 0.46
N SER A 49 -6.57 3.60 -0.05
CA SER A 49 -6.48 5.01 0.35
C SER A 49 -6.94 5.25 1.79
N ASN A 50 -7.57 4.25 2.43
CA ASN A 50 -7.96 4.25 3.83
C ASN A 50 -6.98 3.48 4.75
N PHE A 51 -5.91 2.88 4.23
CA PHE A 51 -4.89 2.24 5.07
C PHE A 51 -4.07 3.30 5.81
N HIS A 52 -3.51 2.97 6.97
CA HIS A 52 -2.54 3.85 7.61
C HIS A 52 -1.27 3.94 6.75
N THR A 53 -0.56 5.06 6.78
CA THR A 53 0.66 5.24 5.97
C THR A 53 1.73 4.20 6.31
N TYR A 54 1.82 3.81 7.59
CA TYR A 54 2.66 2.69 8.01
C TYR A 54 2.30 1.39 7.28
N ASP A 55 1.02 1.05 7.24
CA ASP A 55 0.54 -0.19 6.62
C ASP A 55 0.81 -0.21 5.12
N LEU A 56 0.67 0.94 4.44
CA LEU A 56 1.03 1.10 3.03
C LEU A 56 2.53 0.88 2.79
N LEU A 57 3.40 1.29 3.71
CA LEU A 57 4.84 1.02 3.60
C LEU A 57 5.14 -0.47 3.74
N VAL A 58 4.50 -1.14 4.70
CA VAL A 58 4.62 -2.60 4.85
C VAL A 58 4.13 -3.31 3.59
N LEU A 59 2.96 -2.92 3.07
CA LEU A 59 2.41 -3.48 1.85
C LEU A 59 3.32 -3.23 0.64
N LEU A 60 3.90 -2.03 0.52
CA LEU A 60 4.84 -1.70 -0.55
C LEU A 60 6.07 -2.63 -0.53
N ARG A 61 6.58 -2.97 0.67
CA ARG A 61 7.67 -3.93 0.81
C ARG A 61 7.26 -5.31 0.27
N LEU A 62 6.13 -5.84 0.73
CA LEU A 62 5.63 -7.15 0.30
C LEU A 62 5.44 -7.23 -1.22
N VAL A 63 4.82 -6.20 -1.81
CA VAL A 63 4.57 -6.16 -3.26
C VAL A 63 5.87 -6.03 -4.06
N ARG A 64 6.87 -5.30 -3.56
CA ARG A 64 8.20 -5.22 -4.20
C ARG A 64 8.93 -6.55 -4.17
N GLU A 65 8.83 -7.27 -3.05
CA GLU A 65 9.38 -8.62 -2.92
C GLU A 65 8.71 -9.56 -3.92
N GLU A 66 7.38 -9.56 -3.99
CA GLU A 66 6.65 -10.44 -4.91
C GLU A 66 6.90 -10.10 -6.38
N ARG A 67 6.86 -8.81 -6.76
CA ARG A 67 7.22 -8.36 -8.11
C ARG A 67 8.60 -8.84 -8.53
N SER A 68 9.57 -8.83 -7.59
CA SER A 68 10.93 -9.29 -7.87
C SER A 68 10.98 -10.79 -8.12
N LYS A 69 10.19 -11.59 -7.36
CA LYS A 69 10.03 -13.02 -7.62
C LYS A 69 9.39 -13.27 -8.99
N SER A 70 8.29 -12.58 -9.33
CA SER A 70 7.63 -12.72 -10.64
C SER A 70 8.55 -12.34 -11.80
N TYR A 71 9.34 -11.28 -11.64
CA TYR A 71 10.34 -10.90 -12.64
C TYR A 71 11.41 -11.99 -12.83
N ASN A 72 11.93 -12.55 -11.73
CA ASN A 72 12.91 -13.62 -11.79
C ASN A 72 12.33 -14.88 -12.43
N LEU A 73 11.08 -15.25 -12.10
CA LEU A 73 10.36 -16.36 -12.72
C LEU A 73 10.23 -16.16 -14.24
N MET A 74 9.71 -15.01 -14.65
CA MET A 74 9.59 -14.63 -16.06
C MET A 74 10.94 -14.72 -16.79
N ARG A 75 12.03 -14.23 -16.16
CA ARG A 75 13.37 -14.29 -16.74
C ARG A 75 13.91 -15.71 -16.84
N THR A 76 13.61 -16.58 -15.88
CA THR A 76 14.01 -18.00 -15.92
C THR A 76 13.30 -18.72 -17.05
N VAL A 77 11.98 -18.52 -17.19
CA VAL A 77 11.19 -19.11 -18.27
C VAL A 77 11.70 -18.65 -19.64
N GLN A 78 11.96 -17.35 -19.82
CA GLN A 78 12.49 -16.79 -21.07
C GLN A 78 13.91 -17.27 -21.43
N LYS A 79 14.68 -17.77 -20.46
CA LYS A 79 16.05 -18.25 -20.66
C LYS A 79 16.15 -19.78 -20.68
N ALA A 80 15.02 -20.48 -20.63
CA ALA A 80 15.02 -21.93 -20.70
C ALA A 80 15.67 -22.40 -22.02
N PRO A 81 16.57 -23.40 -21.98
CA PRO A 81 17.12 -23.99 -23.20
C PRO A 81 16.00 -24.51 -24.11
N GLU A 82 16.20 -24.52 -25.43
CA GLU A 82 15.21 -25.01 -26.41
C GLU A 82 14.79 -26.48 -26.16
N GLU A 83 15.65 -27.24 -25.47
CA GLU A 83 15.43 -28.63 -25.06
C GLU A 83 14.40 -28.77 -23.92
N VAL A 84 14.15 -27.68 -23.18
CA VAL A 84 13.13 -27.61 -22.14
C VAL A 84 11.86 -27.01 -22.74
N VAL A 85 10.88 -27.86 -23.04
CA VAL A 85 9.57 -27.40 -23.52
C VAL A 85 8.84 -26.73 -22.36
N VAL A 86 8.94 -25.41 -22.28
CA VAL A 86 8.03 -24.61 -21.45
C VAL A 86 6.77 -24.38 -22.27
N ASP A 87 5.62 -24.79 -21.76
CA ASP A 87 4.36 -24.55 -22.44
C ASP A 87 4.06 -23.03 -22.50
N LEU A 88 3.32 -22.63 -23.53
CA LEU A 88 3.00 -21.22 -23.79
C LEU A 88 2.18 -20.58 -22.65
N ASP A 89 1.36 -21.37 -21.94
CA ASP A 89 0.51 -20.89 -20.85
C ASP A 89 1.37 -20.52 -19.63
N THR A 90 2.40 -21.32 -19.31
CA THR A 90 3.36 -21.05 -18.25
C THR A 90 4.16 -19.77 -18.53
N SER A 91 4.57 -19.54 -19.78
CA SER A 91 5.26 -18.31 -20.18
C SER A 91 4.35 -17.08 -20.08
N ALA A 92 3.13 -17.18 -20.61
CA ALA A 92 2.13 -16.11 -20.53
C ALA A 92 1.75 -15.78 -19.07
N PHE A 93 1.65 -16.80 -18.21
CA PHE A 93 1.39 -16.65 -16.79
C PHE A 93 2.53 -15.91 -16.07
N ALA A 94 3.79 -16.30 -16.30
CA ALA A 94 4.92 -15.64 -15.65
C ALA A 94 5.02 -14.15 -16.02
N GLU A 95 4.72 -13.80 -17.28
CA GLU A 95 4.68 -12.41 -17.72
C GLU A 95 3.49 -11.64 -17.13
N SER A 96 2.30 -12.26 -17.08
CA SER A 96 1.10 -11.62 -16.54
C SER A 96 1.25 -11.30 -15.05
N GLU A 97 1.82 -12.20 -14.25
CA GLU A 97 2.09 -11.99 -12.82
C GLU A 97 3.01 -10.79 -12.60
N TYR A 98 4.11 -10.70 -13.36
CA TYR A 98 5.01 -9.55 -13.26
C TYR A 98 4.32 -8.23 -13.59
N ARG A 99 3.46 -8.22 -14.62
CA ARG A 99 2.68 -7.03 -15.02
C ARG A 99 1.68 -6.65 -13.93
N ILE A 100 0.97 -7.62 -13.36
CA ILE A 100 -0.01 -7.42 -12.28
C ILE A 100 0.67 -6.80 -11.06
N TYR A 101 1.72 -7.42 -10.52
CA TYR A 101 2.40 -6.88 -9.34
C TYR A 101 3.09 -5.54 -9.61
N THR A 102 3.54 -5.28 -10.85
CA THR A 102 4.04 -3.95 -11.23
C THR A 102 2.94 -2.89 -11.18
N ALA A 103 1.73 -3.20 -11.65
CA ALA A 103 0.60 -2.28 -11.57
C ALA A 103 0.15 -2.06 -10.11
N ARG A 104 0.01 -3.14 -9.32
CA ARG A 104 -0.36 -3.05 -7.89
C ARG A 104 0.68 -2.25 -7.10
N MET A 105 1.96 -2.47 -7.35
CA MET A 105 3.04 -1.67 -6.74
C MET A 105 2.86 -0.17 -7.04
N LYS A 106 2.58 0.19 -8.30
CA LYS A 106 2.40 1.60 -8.69
C LYS A 106 1.22 2.26 -8.00
N VAL A 107 0.13 1.54 -7.75
CA VAL A 107 -1.01 2.06 -6.98
C VAL A 107 -0.59 2.42 -5.56
N VAL A 108 0.11 1.52 -4.86
CA VAL A 108 0.60 1.77 -3.50
C VAL A 108 1.64 2.91 -3.48
N GLU A 109 2.54 2.96 -4.46
CA GLU A 109 3.50 4.06 -4.59
C GLU A 109 2.81 5.41 -4.81
N GLY A 110 1.76 5.46 -5.63
CA GLY A 110 0.97 6.67 -5.87
C GLY A 110 0.36 7.23 -4.59
N ILE A 111 -0.31 6.38 -3.81
CA ILE A 111 -0.92 6.80 -2.53
C ILE A 111 0.16 7.31 -1.55
N LEU A 112 1.34 6.68 -1.52
CA LEU A 112 2.44 7.13 -0.66
C LEU A 112 3.00 8.48 -1.11
N ILE A 113 3.12 8.71 -2.42
CA ILE A 113 3.53 10.01 -2.98
C ILE A 113 2.52 11.09 -2.59
N ASP A 114 1.22 10.82 -2.72
CA ASP A 114 0.17 11.79 -2.38
C ASP A 114 0.20 12.19 -0.90
N ARG A 115 0.61 11.26 -0.01
CA ARG A 115 0.62 11.48 1.44
C ARG A 115 1.93 12.04 1.98
N MET A 116 3.06 11.57 1.45
CA MET A 116 4.39 11.86 2.00
C MET A 116 5.18 12.83 1.11
N GLY A 117 4.72 13.08 -0.12
CA GLY A 117 5.42 13.86 -1.13
C GLY A 117 6.55 13.11 -1.83
N TYR A 118 6.82 11.85 -1.47
CA TYR A 118 7.85 11.03 -2.09
C TYR A 118 7.53 9.53 -1.98
N LYS A 119 8.16 8.72 -2.84
CA LYS A 119 8.18 7.27 -2.70
C LYS A 119 9.49 6.79 -2.04
N PRO A 120 9.44 6.02 -0.96
CA PRO A 120 10.66 5.51 -0.33
C PRO A 120 11.43 4.58 -1.27
N LYS A 121 12.73 4.84 -1.42
CA LYS A 121 13.63 3.99 -2.22
C LYS A 121 13.73 2.58 -1.63
N ARG A 122 13.77 2.47 -0.31
CA ARG A 122 13.80 1.22 0.45
C ARG A 122 12.84 1.33 1.63
N VAL A 123 12.15 0.23 1.94
CA VAL A 123 11.38 0.07 3.16
C VAL A 123 12.05 -1.07 3.93
N ASP A 124 12.86 -0.71 4.92
CA ASP A 124 13.58 -1.67 5.76
C ASP A 124 13.03 -1.69 7.19
N ASP A 125 13.46 -2.69 7.96
CA ASP A 125 13.02 -2.86 9.34
C ASP A 125 13.36 -1.65 10.21
N LYS A 126 14.49 -0.98 9.92
CA LYS A 126 14.90 0.24 10.64
C LYS A 126 13.90 1.38 10.42
N LEU A 127 13.47 1.61 9.18
CA LEU A 127 12.46 2.61 8.85
C LEU A 127 11.14 2.28 9.53
N LEU A 128 10.66 1.04 9.39
CA LEU A 128 9.38 0.61 9.97
C LEU A 128 9.40 0.73 11.49
N GLU A 129 10.44 0.21 12.16
CA GLU A 129 10.58 0.30 13.61
C GLU A 129 10.60 1.76 14.10
N SER A 130 11.32 2.63 13.40
CA SER A 130 11.37 4.05 13.75
C SER A 130 10.01 4.75 13.63
N LEU A 131 9.18 4.34 12.66
CA LEU A 131 7.83 4.88 12.47
C LEU A 131 6.86 4.31 13.49
N ARG A 132 6.93 3.00 13.78
CA ARG A 132 6.11 2.34 14.79
C ARG A 132 6.28 3.02 16.15
N LYS A 133 7.52 3.24 16.60
CA LYS A 133 7.80 3.96 17.84
C LYS A 133 7.23 5.37 17.89
N LYS A 134 7.19 6.09 16.77
CA LYS A 134 6.59 7.44 16.71
C LYS A 134 5.07 7.39 16.82
N VAL A 135 4.45 6.34 16.28
CA VAL A 135 3.00 6.14 16.36
C VAL A 135 2.58 5.71 17.76
N GLU A 136 3.37 4.85 18.43
CA GLU A 136 3.06 4.37 19.79
C GLU A 136 3.28 5.44 20.87
N ASN A 137 4.20 6.39 20.64
CA ASN A 137 4.54 7.45 21.60
C ASN A 137 3.77 8.77 21.39
N GLY A 138 2.91 8.86 20.36
CA GLY A 138 2.17 10.08 19.98
C GLY A 138 0.70 9.98 20.32
#